data_AF-A0A3A6PPR7-F1
#
_entry.id   AF-A0A3A6PPR7-F1
#
_cell.length_a   1.000
_cell.length_b   1.000
_cell.length_c   1.000
_cell.angle_alpha   90.00
_cell.angle_beta   90.00
_cell.angle_gamma   90.00
#
_symmetry.space_group_name_H-M   'P 1'
#
loop_
_entity.id
_entity.type
_entity.pdbx_description
1 polymer ?
#
loop_
_entity_poly.entity_id
_entity_poly.type
_entity_poly.pdbx_seq_one_letter_code
_entity_poly.pdbx_strand_id
1 'polypeptide(L)'
;MIYVSEGLLYISFAILMGTLVLRLVPEHKRPSVHVPNGVLLACALAIPVLSFAPIHQLASQYASQFELSYGEMLKSILMDVKSGKAWIWTAVGSLGLALLLGMKAFRNDKHMPKVALFVTGLLVVWLGYASHASSLSSFKGLFVHTMHFLAFSIWIGILFVISWFSKDKDNWPAFLKWFSPVAIICVIVTLLAGLTLMSFTTPQYVNSWIIPYGQALLIKHLLILPLLLFAYTNGFLYKSVAAKDSGFQPVKWLRAESAVAILVLGATAFMGQQAPPHNLKDTLQQVSPSPLFTSLYKGAFSPDIQLAFTLHMESVLMFAAALLMAVCVVWTYRLNRPSVAFLMGMLMAVFAYLGLMFSIAQ
;
A
#
# COMPACT_ATOMS: atom_id res chain seq x y z
N MET A 1 14.39 9.95 3.88
CA MET A 1 13.82 10.79 2.80
C MET A 1 13.12 9.94 1.74
N ILE A 2 13.76 8.91 1.18
CA ILE A 2 13.19 8.13 0.06
C ILE A 2 11.91 7.35 0.39
N TYR A 3 11.82 6.72 1.56
CA TYR A 3 10.61 5.98 1.98
C TYR A 3 9.37 6.89 2.11
N VAL A 4 9.58 8.15 2.54
CA VAL A 4 8.51 9.15 2.62
C VAL A 4 8.05 9.52 1.21
N SER A 5 8.98 9.64 0.27
CA SER A 5 8.67 9.91 -1.14
C SER A 5 7.76 8.84 -1.73
N GLU A 6 8.10 7.55 -1.53
CA GLU A 6 7.26 6.45 -2.01
C GLU A 6 5.89 6.38 -1.30
N GLY A 7 5.84 6.59 0.02
CA GLY A 7 4.57 6.61 0.74
C GLY A 7 3.64 7.70 0.19
N LEU A 8 4.16 8.90 -0.03
CA LEU A 8 3.40 10.01 -0.64
C LEU A 8 3.03 9.74 -2.10
N LEU A 9 3.85 9.01 -2.85
CA LEU A 9 3.56 8.60 -4.23
C LEU A 9 2.34 7.69 -4.24
N TYR A 10 2.30 6.69 -3.37
CA TYR A 10 1.16 5.76 -3.26
C TYR A 10 -0.12 6.48 -2.82
N ILE A 11 -0.02 7.43 -1.89
CA ILE A 11 -1.15 8.28 -1.49
C ILE A 11 -1.66 9.14 -2.66
N SER A 12 -0.76 9.70 -3.47
CA SER A 12 -1.12 10.48 -4.67
C SER A 12 -1.92 9.64 -5.66
N PHE A 13 -1.48 8.40 -5.93
CA PHE A 13 -2.23 7.45 -6.75
C PHE A 13 -3.59 7.09 -6.14
N ALA A 14 -3.65 6.82 -4.83
CA ALA A 14 -4.90 6.48 -4.15
C ALA A 14 -5.93 7.62 -4.24
N ILE A 15 -5.52 8.87 -4.01
CA ILE A 15 -6.41 10.05 -4.11
C ILE A 15 -6.92 10.23 -5.55
N LEU A 16 -6.02 10.17 -6.55
CA LEU A 16 -6.40 10.30 -7.96
C LEU A 16 -7.36 9.19 -8.38
N MET A 17 -6.99 7.93 -8.13
CA MET A 17 -7.79 6.76 -8.48
C MET A 17 -9.16 6.80 -7.81
N GLY A 18 -9.20 7.00 -6.49
CA GLY A 18 -10.43 7.08 -5.71
C GLY A 18 -11.37 8.19 -6.19
N THR A 19 -10.83 9.39 -6.42
CA THR A 19 -11.63 10.54 -6.87
C THR A 19 -12.17 10.34 -8.28
N LEU A 20 -11.32 9.87 -9.20
CA LEU A 20 -11.69 9.69 -10.60
C LEU A 20 -12.72 8.57 -10.77
N VAL A 21 -12.57 7.45 -10.05
CA VAL A 21 -13.59 6.39 -10.03
C VAL A 21 -14.90 6.90 -9.44
N LEU A 22 -14.87 7.62 -8.32
CA LEU A 22 -16.08 8.20 -7.72
C LEU A 22 -16.78 9.19 -8.66
N ARG A 23 -16.04 9.99 -9.44
CA ARG A 23 -16.64 10.90 -10.45
C ARG A 23 -17.41 10.17 -11.56
N LEU A 24 -17.14 8.88 -11.81
CA LEU A 24 -17.89 8.06 -12.75
C LEU A 24 -19.14 7.41 -12.13
N VAL A 25 -19.27 7.43 -10.81
CA VAL A 25 -20.41 6.86 -10.10
C VAL A 25 -21.54 7.90 -10.04
N PRO A 26 -22.79 7.54 -10.44
CA PRO A 26 -23.94 8.43 -10.37
C PRO A 26 -24.14 9.03 -8.97
N GLU A 27 -24.56 10.30 -8.90
CA GLU A 27 -24.68 11.03 -7.62
C GLU A 27 -25.63 10.36 -6.62
N HIS A 28 -26.74 9.76 -7.10
CA HIS A 28 -27.68 9.01 -6.24
C HIS A 28 -27.12 7.68 -5.69
N LYS A 29 -25.90 7.28 -6.07
CA LYS A 29 -25.23 6.05 -5.60
C LYS A 29 -24.03 6.32 -4.70
N ARG A 30 -23.79 7.58 -4.32
CA ARG A 30 -22.69 7.96 -3.43
C ARG A 30 -23.06 9.18 -2.57
N PRO A 31 -22.48 9.31 -1.37
CA PRO A 31 -22.47 10.56 -0.64
C PRO A 31 -21.87 11.70 -1.48
N SER A 32 -22.22 12.95 -1.17
CA SER A 32 -21.56 14.10 -1.79
C SER A 32 -20.10 14.14 -1.34
N VAL A 33 -19.20 14.13 -2.32
CA VAL A 33 -17.75 14.13 -2.13
C VAL A 33 -17.18 15.35 -2.82
N HIS A 34 -16.48 16.19 -2.06
CA HIS A 34 -15.80 17.36 -2.59
C HIS A 34 -14.29 17.25 -2.37
N VAL A 35 -13.58 16.81 -3.41
CA VAL A 35 -12.11 16.86 -3.46
C VAL A 35 -11.70 18.15 -4.20
N PRO A 36 -10.96 19.06 -3.56
CA PRO A 36 -10.52 20.29 -4.22
C PRO A 36 -9.67 19.98 -5.46
N ASN A 37 -9.92 20.68 -6.57
CA ASN A 37 -9.14 20.46 -7.80
C ASN A 37 -7.63 20.70 -7.60
N GLY A 38 -7.26 21.60 -6.69
CA GLY A 38 -5.86 21.83 -6.32
C GLY A 38 -5.19 20.58 -5.73
N VAL A 39 -5.92 19.73 -4.99
CA VAL A 39 -5.40 18.47 -4.44
C VAL A 39 -5.13 17.47 -5.57
N LEU A 40 -6.03 17.35 -6.54
CA LEU A 40 -5.83 16.46 -7.70
C LEU A 40 -4.66 16.91 -8.56
N LEU A 41 -4.55 18.22 -8.81
CA LEU A 41 -3.43 18.79 -9.54
C LEU A 41 -2.10 18.57 -8.79
N ALA A 42 -2.08 18.80 -7.47
CA ALA A 42 -0.92 18.54 -6.64
C ALA A 42 -0.52 17.06 -6.67
N CYS A 43 -1.47 16.13 -6.55
CA CYS A 43 -1.19 14.68 -6.66
C CYS A 43 -0.62 14.33 -8.03
N ALA A 44 -1.20 14.86 -9.12
CA ALA A 44 -0.71 14.62 -10.47
C ALA A 44 0.73 15.10 -10.63
N LEU A 45 1.03 16.34 -10.26
CA LEU A 45 2.37 16.93 -10.35
C LEU A 45 3.38 16.30 -9.37
N ALA A 46 2.92 15.80 -8.22
CA ALA A 46 3.77 15.16 -7.24
C ALA A 46 4.29 13.81 -7.73
N ILE A 47 3.54 13.06 -8.55
CA ILE A 47 3.95 11.73 -9.04
C ILE A 47 5.38 11.72 -9.61
N PRO A 48 5.75 12.53 -10.63
CA PRO A 48 7.09 12.49 -11.20
C PRO A 48 8.17 13.02 -10.24
N VAL A 49 7.84 13.96 -9.37
CA VAL A 49 8.78 14.49 -8.37
C VAL A 49 9.10 13.40 -7.34
N LEU A 50 8.06 12.72 -6.82
CA LEU A 50 8.20 11.70 -5.79
C LEU A 50 8.84 10.42 -6.34
N SER A 51 8.50 10.01 -7.56
CA SER A 51 9.10 8.84 -8.21
C SER A 51 10.53 9.09 -8.71
N PHE A 52 10.99 10.35 -8.77
CA PHE A 52 12.38 10.68 -9.10
C PHE A 52 13.36 10.38 -7.95
N ALA A 53 12.90 10.35 -6.69
CA ALA A 53 13.75 10.12 -5.53
C ALA A 53 14.68 8.89 -5.64
N PRO A 54 14.21 7.68 -6.02
CA PRO A 54 15.09 6.53 -6.27
C PRO A 54 16.05 6.72 -7.44
N ILE A 55 15.63 7.41 -8.51
CA ILE A 55 16.49 7.70 -9.67
C ILE A 55 17.63 8.65 -9.26
N HIS A 56 17.32 9.67 -8.47
CA HIS A 56 18.32 10.59 -7.93
C HIS A 56 19.33 9.86 -7.03
N GLN A 57 18.87 8.95 -6.16
CA GLN A 57 19.75 8.18 -5.29
C GLN A 57 20.68 7.28 -6.11
N LEU A 58 20.14 6.55 -7.10
CA LEU A 58 20.94 5.72 -8.02
C LEU A 58 21.98 6.56 -8.77
N ALA A 59 21.58 7.71 -9.31
CA ALA A 59 22.48 8.60 -10.03
C ALA A 59 23.61 9.13 -9.15
N SER A 60 23.30 9.50 -7.90
CA SER A 60 24.30 10.02 -6.96
C SER A 60 25.29 8.93 -6.52
N GLN A 61 24.82 7.71 -6.27
CA GLN A 61 25.65 6.58 -5.86
C GLN A 61 26.56 6.09 -6.99
N TYR A 62 26.04 5.97 -8.20
CA TYR A 62 26.84 5.48 -9.32
C TYR A 62 27.74 6.55 -9.93
N ALA A 63 27.38 7.83 -9.88
CA ALA A 63 28.27 8.89 -10.33
C ALA A 63 29.59 8.89 -9.54
N SER A 64 29.52 8.72 -8.21
CA SER A 64 30.73 8.62 -7.38
C SER A 64 31.49 7.31 -7.61
N GLN A 65 30.80 6.19 -7.86
CA GLN A 65 31.43 4.89 -8.05
C GLN A 65 32.16 4.77 -9.41
N PHE A 66 31.62 5.37 -10.47
CA PHE A 66 32.16 5.29 -11.83
C PHE A 66 32.95 6.53 -12.25
N GLU A 67 33.20 7.48 -11.34
CA GLU A 67 33.91 8.74 -11.60
C GLU A 67 33.31 9.56 -12.75
N LEU A 68 31.99 9.48 -12.94
CA LEU A 68 31.24 10.24 -13.93
C LEU A 68 30.57 11.46 -13.29
N SER A 69 30.28 12.49 -14.09
CA SER A 69 29.46 13.58 -13.59
C SER A 69 28.03 13.11 -13.29
N TYR A 70 27.36 13.77 -12.34
CA TYR A 70 25.95 13.47 -12.02
C TYR A 70 25.05 13.54 -13.26
N GLY A 71 25.28 14.51 -14.15
CA GLY A 71 24.49 14.69 -15.37
C GLY A 71 24.66 13.54 -16.36
N GLU A 72 25.89 13.05 -16.55
CA GLU A 72 26.19 11.90 -17.41
C GLU A 72 25.56 10.62 -16.87
N MET A 73 25.73 10.36 -15.56
CA MET A 73 25.13 9.20 -14.91
C MET A 73 23.59 9.25 -14.96
N LEU A 74 23.00 10.41 -14.67
CA LEU A 74 21.55 10.58 -14.75
C LEU A 74 21.04 10.35 -16.17
N LYS A 75 21.73 10.88 -17.19
CA LYS A 75 21.39 10.64 -18.59
C LYS A 75 21.44 9.15 -18.93
N SER A 76 22.49 8.44 -18.52
CA SER A 76 22.58 6.99 -18.76
C SER A 76 21.45 6.24 -18.05
N ILE A 77 21.15 6.54 -16.78
CA ILE A 77 20.03 5.90 -16.07
C ILE A 77 18.70 6.14 -16.79
N LEU A 78 18.42 7.37 -17.22
CA LEU A 78 17.18 7.71 -17.91
C LEU A 78 17.04 7.01 -19.27
N MET A 79 18.15 6.83 -19.99
CA MET A 79 18.15 6.32 -21.37
C MET A 79 18.37 4.81 -21.47
N ASP A 80 19.03 4.18 -20.49
CA ASP A 80 19.45 2.79 -20.55
C ASP A 80 18.70 1.92 -19.53
N VAL A 81 18.49 2.44 -18.32
CA VAL A 81 17.88 1.69 -17.22
C VAL A 81 16.37 1.72 -17.31
N LYS A 82 15.75 0.55 -17.05
CA LYS A 82 14.30 0.34 -17.13
C LYS A 82 13.49 1.33 -16.27
N SER A 83 13.92 1.56 -15.04
CA SER A 83 13.27 2.50 -14.11
C SER A 83 13.39 3.95 -14.59
N GLY A 84 14.51 4.33 -15.21
CA GLY A 84 14.70 5.66 -15.80
C GLY A 84 13.80 5.89 -17.02
N LYS A 85 13.70 4.92 -17.93
CA LYS A 85 12.76 4.96 -19.06
C LYS A 85 11.31 5.07 -18.59
N ALA A 86 10.95 4.29 -17.56
CA ALA A 86 9.62 4.34 -16.96
C ALA A 86 9.31 5.73 -16.40
N TRP A 87 10.28 6.35 -15.71
CA TRP A 87 10.13 7.67 -15.12
C TRP A 87 9.86 8.75 -16.18
N ILE A 88 10.51 8.70 -17.35
CA ILE A 88 10.23 9.64 -18.46
C ILE A 88 8.75 9.56 -18.86
N TRP A 89 8.24 8.35 -19.09
CA TRP A 89 6.84 8.15 -19.46
C TRP A 89 5.87 8.51 -18.33
N THR A 90 6.25 8.25 -17.08
CA THR A 90 5.52 8.71 -15.89
C THR A 90 5.44 10.24 -15.86
N ALA A 91 6.54 10.95 -16.13
CA ALA A 91 6.58 12.41 -16.17
C ALA A 91 5.70 12.98 -17.29
N VAL A 92 5.80 12.45 -18.51
CA VAL A 92 4.97 12.87 -19.64
C VAL A 92 3.48 12.63 -19.34
N GLY A 93 3.11 11.43 -18.88
CA GLY A 93 1.72 11.09 -18.57
C GLY A 93 1.16 11.91 -17.41
N SER A 94 1.97 12.16 -16.38
CA SER A 94 1.61 12.99 -15.23
C SER A 94 1.40 14.46 -15.63
N LEU A 95 2.28 15.04 -16.46
CA LEU A 95 2.13 16.39 -16.95
C LEU A 95 0.87 16.53 -17.81
N GLY A 96 0.59 15.57 -18.69
CA GLY A 96 -0.66 15.52 -19.45
C GLY A 96 -1.89 15.42 -18.54
N LEU A 97 -1.84 14.60 -17.49
CA LEU A 97 -2.90 14.50 -16.48
C LEU A 97 -3.08 15.81 -15.71
N ALA A 98 -1.99 16.47 -15.32
CA ALA A 98 -2.02 17.76 -14.64
C ALA A 98 -2.65 18.85 -15.51
N LEU A 99 -2.31 18.91 -16.80
CA LEU A 99 -2.94 19.83 -17.76
C LEU A 99 -4.46 19.56 -17.85
N LEU A 100 -4.85 18.29 -18.03
CA LEU A 100 -6.25 17.89 -18.11
C LEU A 100 -7.05 18.30 -16.87
N LEU A 101 -6.47 18.14 -15.67
CA LEU A 101 -7.11 18.46 -14.39
C LEU A 101 -7.07 19.97 -14.06
N GLY A 102 -6.05 20.68 -14.53
CA GLY A 102 -5.83 22.10 -14.24
C GLY A 102 -6.68 23.04 -15.10
N MET A 103 -6.90 22.68 -16.38
CA MET A 103 -7.60 23.52 -17.34
C MET A 103 -9.09 23.65 -17.02
N LYS A 104 -9.57 24.89 -16.89
CA LYS A 104 -10.99 25.20 -16.61
C LYS A 104 -11.94 24.62 -17.66
N ALA A 105 -11.51 24.58 -18.93
CA ALA A 105 -12.29 24.08 -20.05
C ALA A 105 -12.78 22.63 -19.87
N PHE A 106 -12.00 21.77 -19.21
CA PHE A 106 -12.34 20.36 -19.03
C PHE A 106 -13.05 20.05 -17.71
N ARG A 107 -13.25 21.02 -16.83
CA ARG A 107 -13.78 20.76 -15.46
C ARG A 107 -15.19 20.19 -15.45
N ASN A 108 -16.04 20.62 -16.38
CA ASN A 108 -17.43 20.18 -16.47
C ASN A 108 -17.65 19.16 -17.60
N ASP A 109 -16.58 18.70 -18.26
CA ASP A 109 -16.68 17.73 -19.33
C ASP A 109 -16.96 16.32 -18.77
N LYS A 110 -18.00 15.66 -19.29
CA LYS A 110 -18.44 14.32 -18.83
C LYS A 110 -17.47 13.18 -19.19
N HIS A 111 -16.59 13.39 -20.16
CA HIS A 111 -15.58 12.43 -20.59
C HIS A 111 -14.25 12.62 -19.86
N MET A 112 -13.95 13.82 -19.37
CA MET A 112 -12.69 14.13 -18.67
C MET A 112 -12.34 13.12 -17.56
N PRO A 113 -13.25 12.72 -16.64
CA PRO A 113 -12.90 11.74 -15.61
C PRO A 113 -12.51 10.37 -16.18
N LYS A 114 -13.06 9.97 -17.34
CA LYS A 114 -12.71 8.71 -18.00
C LYS A 114 -11.30 8.77 -18.59
N VAL A 115 -10.97 9.87 -19.27
CA VAL A 115 -9.64 10.09 -19.86
C VAL A 115 -8.60 10.20 -18.74
N ALA A 116 -8.87 10.98 -17.69
CA ALA A 116 -7.98 11.10 -16.54
C ALA A 116 -7.76 9.75 -15.83
N LEU A 117 -8.81 8.94 -15.69
CA LEU A 117 -8.70 7.60 -15.11
C LEU A 117 -7.87 6.67 -15.98
N PHE A 118 -8.06 6.72 -17.30
CA PHE A 118 -7.24 5.96 -18.25
C PHE A 118 -5.76 6.33 -18.14
N VAL A 119 -5.42 7.64 -18.14
CA VAL A 119 -4.05 8.11 -17.97
C VAL A 119 -3.48 7.69 -16.61
N THR A 120 -4.27 7.79 -15.54
CA THR A 120 -3.86 7.31 -14.20
C THR A 120 -3.58 5.81 -14.21
N GLY A 121 -4.39 5.01 -14.91
CA GLY A 121 -4.16 3.58 -15.14
C GLY A 121 -2.85 3.30 -15.88
N LEU A 122 -2.54 4.08 -16.92
CA LEU A 122 -1.25 3.98 -17.62
C LEU A 122 -0.07 4.31 -16.69
N LEU A 123 -0.21 5.32 -15.83
CA LEU A 123 0.81 5.65 -14.82
C LEU A 123 1.04 4.49 -13.83
N VAL A 124 -0.02 3.75 -13.45
CA VAL A 124 0.10 2.52 -12.64
C VAL A 124 0.86 1.42 -13.39
N VAL A 125 0.61 1.26 -14.70
CA VAL A 125 1.37 0.32 -15.55
C VAL A 125 2.85 0.69 -15.59
N TRP A 126 3.18 1.98 -15.76
CA TRP A 126 4.56 2.45 -15.76
C TRP A 126 5.26 2.23 -14.42
N LEU A 127 4.56 2.41 -13.30
CA LEU A 127 5.07 2.04 -11.97
C LEU A 127 5.35 0.53 -11.88
N GLY A 128 4.44 -0.31 -12.41
CA GLY A 128 4.65 -1.75 -12.52
C GLY A 128 5.85 -2.11 -13.39
N TYR A 129 6.09 -1.39 -14.48
CA TYR A 129 7.22 -1.60 -15.38
C TYR A 129 8.56 -1.24 -14.72
N ALA A 130 8.58 -0.18 -13.91
CA ALA A 130 9.75 0.24 -13.13
C ALA A 130 10.08 -0.72 -11.97
N SER A 131 9.14 -1.57 -11.55
CA SER A 131 9.26 -2.39 -10.34
C SER A 131 10.36 -3.46 -10.43
N HIS A 132 10.91 -3.84 -9.26
CA HIS A 132 11.78 -5.00 -9.12
C HIS A 132 11.13 -6.28 -9.65
N ALA A 133 9.83 -6.44 -9.44
CA ALA A 133 9.09 -7.60 -9.90
C ALA A 133 9.18 -7.79 -11.41
N SER A 134 9.04 -6.71 -12.18
CA SER A 134 9.17 -6.77 -13.64
C SER A 134 10.61 -6.98 -14.11
N SER A 135 11.62 -6.69 -13.29
CA SER A 135 13.02 -7.01 -13.59
C SER A 135 13.33 -8.49 -13.31
N LEU A 136 12.72 -9.07 -12.27
CA LEU A 136 12.88 -10.49 -11.92
C LEU A 136 12.05 -11.43 -12.81
N SER A 137 10.85 -11.01 -13.22
CA SER A 137 9.89 -11.86 -13.93
C SER A 137 9.24 -11.19 -15.14
N SER A 138 9.99 -10.32 -15.85
CA SER A 138 9.61 -9.67 -17.11
C SER A 138 8.12 -9.25 -17.18
N PHE A 139 7.34 -9.87 -18.08
CA PHE A 139 5.92 -9.58 -18.27
C PHE A 139 5.04 -10.03 -17.10
N LYS A 140 5.29 -11.22 -16.53
CA LYS A 140 4.53 -11.72 -15.37
C LYS A 140 4.69 -10.77 -14.18
N GLY A 141 5.92 -10.31 -13.94
CA GLY A 141 6.23 -9.33 -12.90
C GLY A 141 5.52 -7.99 -13.10
N LEU A 142 5.52 -7.47 -14.34
CA LEU A 142 4.78 -6.25 -14.70
C LEU A 142 3.28 -6.44 -14.42
N PHE A 143 2.68 -7.50 -14.96
CA PHE A 143 1.25 -7.73 -14.89
C PHE A 143 0.78 -7.89 -13.44
N VAL A 144 1.45 -8.76 -12.68
CA VAL A 144 1.08 -9.04 -11.28
C VAL A 144 1.27 -7.78 -10.41
N HIS A 145 2.37 -7.04 -10.58
CA HIS A 145 2.59 -5.81 -9.82
C HIS A 145 1.54 -4.73 -10.17
N THR A 146 1.22 -4.57 -11.45
CA THR A 146 0.19 -3.64 -11.93
C THR A 146 -1.17 -3.99 -11.32
N MET A 147 -1.57 -5.26 -11.38
CA MET A 147 -2.83 -5.72 -10.81
C MET A 147 -2.89 -5.52 -9.29
N HIS A 148 -1.80 -5.83 -8.58
CA HIS A 148 -1.69 -5.61 -7.14
C HIS A 148 -1.91 -4.13 -6.80
N PHE A 149 -1.16 -3.23 -7.44
CA PHE A 149 -1.20 -1.80 -7.15
C PHE A 149 -2.50 -1.13 -7.62
N LEU A 150 -3.05 -1.56 -8.75
CA LEU A 150 -4.32 -1.05 -9.28
C LEU A 150 -5.49 -1.42 -8.36
N ALA A 151 -5.60 -2.69 -7.97
CA ALA A 151 -6.64 -3.16 -7.05
C ALA A 151 -6.56 -2.44 -5.70
N PHE A 152 -5.35 -2.31 -5.16
CA PHE A 152 -5.11 -1.55 -3.93
C PHE A 152 -5.52 -0.08 -4.08
N SER A 153 -5.09 0.59 -5.16
CA SER A 153 -5.39 2.01 -5.41
C SER A 153 -6.88 2.28 -5.61
N ILE A 154 -7.63 1.35 -6.20
CA ILE A 154 -9.08 1.46 -6.33
C ILE A 154 -9.75 1.30 -4.96
N TRP A 155 -9.46 0.21 -4.25
CA TRP A 155 -10.09 -0.08 -2.96
C TRP A 155 -9.77 0.99 -1.91
N ILE A 156 -8.48 1.19 -1.62
CA ILE A 156 -8.04 2.13 -0.60
C ILE A 156 -8.24 3.57 -1.07
N GLY A 157 -8.11 3.85 -2.37
CA GLY A 157 -8.36 5.19 -2.90
C GLY A 157 -9.80 5.64 -2.71
N ILE A 158 -10.79 4.81 -3.09
CA ILE A 158 -12.20 5.13 -2.87
C ILE A 158 -12.48 5.28 -1.37
N LEU A 159 -11.96 4.36 -0.55
CA LEU A 159 -12.13 4.40 0.90
C LEU A 159 -11.53 5.65 1.55
N PHE A 160 -10.34 6.06 1.10
CA PHE A 160 -9.66 7.25 1.59
C PHE A 160 -10.44 8.50 1.17
N VAL A 161 -10.84 8.59 -0.10
CA VAL A 161 -11.57 9.76 -0.60
C VAL A 161 -12.93 9.90 0.09
N ILE A 162 -13.70 8.82 0.24
CA ILE A 162 -15.02 8.87 0.88
C ILE A 162 -14.91 9.17 2.38
N SER A 163 -13.87 8.71 3.08
CA SER A 163 -13.73 8.91 4.53
C SER A 163 -13.25 10.31 4.91
N TRP A 164 -12.52 10.99 4.02
CA TRP A 164 -11.96 12.31 4.30
C TRP A 164 -12.68 13.47 3.58
N PHE A 165 -13.33 13.21 2.44
CA PHE A 165 -13.92 14.26 1.60
C PHE A 165 -15.45 14.19 1.45
N SER A 166 -16.13 13.25 2.11
CA SER A 166 -17.59 13.26 2.18
C SER A 166 -18.11 14.43 3.03
N LYS A 167 -19.26 15.01 2.63
CA LYS A 167 -19.87 16.17 3.30
C LYS A 167 -21.20 15.84 3.97
N ASP A 168 -21.95 14.90 3.44
CA ASP A 168 -23.29 14.55 3.90
C ASP A 168 -23.40 13.10 4.38
N LYS A 169 -24.56 12.79 4.95
CA LYS A 169 -24.94 11.45 5.41
C LYS A 169 -25.89 10.76 4.41
N ASP A 170 -25.95 11.25 3.18
CA ASP A 170 -26.90 10.77 2.19
C ASP A 170 -26.30 9.62 1.37
N ASN A 171 -27.17 8.78 0.80
CA ASN A 171 -26.82 7.71 -0.13
C ASN A 171 -25.80 6.64 0.37
N TRP A 172 -25.49 6.58 1.67
CA TRP A 172 -24.60 5.54 2.23
C TRP A 172 -25.06 4.11 1.96
N PRO A 173 -26.35 3.75 2.10
CA PRO A 173 -26.81 2.40 1.75
C PRO A 173 -26.58 2.08 0.27
N ALA A 174 -26.82 3.04 -0.62
CA ALA A 174 -26.59 2.88 -2.06
C ALA A 174 -25.11 2.74 -2.39
N PHE A 175 -24.24 3.51 -1.73
CA PHE A 175 -22.79 3.42 -1.84
C PHE A 175 -22.27 2.05 -1.41
N LEU A 176 -22.63 1.59 -0.22
CA LEU A 176 -22.20 0.29 0.31
C LEU A 176 -22.72 -0.88 -0.55
N LYS A 177 -23.85 -0.72 -1.24
CA LYS A 177 -24.38 -1.78 -2.12
C LYS A 177 -23.43 -2.12 -3.28
N TRP A 178 -22.77 -1.12 -3.87
CA TRP A 178 -21.85 -1.35 -5.00
C TRP A 178 -20.37 -1.36 -4.57
N PHE A 179 -20.00 -0.57 -3.55
CA PHE A 179 -18.61 -0.49 -3.13
C PHE A 179 -18.15 -1.75 -2.40
N SER A 180 -19.00 -2.38 -1.57
CA SER A 180 -18.62 -3.62 -0.88
C SER A 180 -18.18 -4.75 -1.82
N PRO A 181 -18.91 -5.12 -2.89
CA PRO A 181 -18.43 -6.14 -3.83
C PRO A 181 -17.16 -5.71 -4.58
N VAL A 182 -17.02 -4.44 -4.95
CA VAL A 182 -15.80 -3.90 -5.58
C VAL A 182 -14.60 -4.05 -4.64
N ALA A 183 -14.77 -3.69 -3.36
CA ALA A 183 -13.75 -3.81 -2.34
C ALA A 183 -13.34 -5.28 -2.13
N ILE A 184 -14.30 -6.21 -2.06
CA ILE A 184 -14.01 -7.65 -1.94
C ILE A 184 -13.19 -8.16 -3.13
N ILE A 185 -13.58 -7.81 -4.36
CA ILE A 185 -12.82 -8.18 -5.57
C ILE A 185 -11.41 -7.61 -5.50
N CYS A 186 -11.25 -6.33 -5.14
CA CYS A 186 -9.95 -5.70 -5.02
C CYS A 186 -9.09 -6.34 -3.93
N VAL A 187 -9.65 -6.71 -2.77
CA VAL A 187 -8.96 -7.45 -1.71
C VAL A 187 -8.45 -8.77 -2.25
N ILE A 188 -9.30 -9.57 -2.90
CA ILE A 188 -8.93 -10.88 -3.46
C ILE A 188 -7.79 -10.72 -4.48
N VAL A 189 -7.92 -9.78 -5.42
CA VAL A 189 -6.89 -9.50 -6.42
C VAL A 189 -5.58 -9.06 -5.76
N THR A 190 -5.66 -8.17 -4.76
CA THR A 190 -4.48 -7.67 -4.05
C THR A 190 -3.76 -8.81 -3.32
N LEU A 191 -4.49 -9.70 -2.63
CA LEU A 191 -3.92 -10.84 -1.91
C LEU A 191 -3.30 -11.87 -2.88
N LEU A 192 -4.03 -12.28 -3.92
CA LEU A 192 -3.53 -13.24 -4.91
C LEU A 192 -2.30 -12.71 -5.65
N ALA A 193 -2.34 -11.44 -6.08
CA ALA A 193 -1.21 -10.81 -6.73
C ALA A 193 -0.02 -10.65 -5.76
N GLY A 194 -0.28 -10.29 -4.50
CA GLY A 194 0.75 -10.16 -3.46
C GLY A 194 1.48 -11.47 -3.18
N LEU A 195 0.73 -12.56 -2.99
CA LEU A 195 1.30 -13.90 -2.82
C LEU A 195 2.07 -14.35 -4.06
N THR A 196 1.56 -14.03 -5.26
CA THR A 196 2.27 -14.31 -6.52
C THR A 196 3.57 -13.52 -6.62
N LEU A 197 3.62 -12.25 -6.21
CA LEU A 197 4.86 -11.47 -6.15
C LEU A 197 5.87 -12.11 -5.20
N MET A 198 5.42 -12.57 -4.03
CA MET A 198 6.29 -13.22 -3.05
C MET A 198 6.96 -14.47 -3.59
N SER A 199 6.30 -15.23 -4.47
CA SER A 199 6.85 -16.47 -5.03
C SER A 199 8.17 -16.28 -5.78
N PHE A 200 8.49 -15.05 -6.22
CA PHE A 200 9.74 -14.74 -6.93
C PHE A 200 10.51 -13.56 -6.35
N THR A 201 9.94 -12.79 -5.43
CA THR A 201 10.67 -11.72 -4.70
C THR A 201 11.19 -12.19 -3.34
N THR A 202 10.53 -13.17 -2.71
CA THR A 202 10.84 -13.65 -1.36
C THR A 202 10.41 -15.11 -1.20
N PRO A 203 11.00 -16.04 -1.96
CA PRO A 203 10.61 -17.46 -1.91
C PRO A 203 10.89 -18.08 -0.53
N GLN A 204 11.92 -17.60 0.19
CA GLN A 204 12.25 -18.03 1.55
C GLN A 204 11.63 -17.09 2.58
N TYR A 205 10.29 -17.01 2.63
CA TYR A 205 9.57 -15.98 3.41
C TYR A 205 9.99 -15.94 4.89
N VAL A 206 10.00 -17.07 5.60
CA VAL A 206 10.35 -17.10 7.03
C VAL A 206 11.82 -16.75 7.24
N ASN A 207 12.74 -17.38 6.51
CA ASN A 207 14.17 -17.07 6.62
C ASN A 207 14.49 -15.61 6.27
N SER A 208 13.69 -14.97 5.40
CA SER A 208 13.86 -13.56 5.06
C SER A 208 13.62 -12.61 6.23
N TRP A 209 12.99 -13.06 7.31
CA TRP A 209 12.76 -12.24 8.51
C TRP A 209 14.07 -11.80 9.19
N ILE A 210 15.21 -12.36 8.81
CA ILE A 210 16.51 -11.93 9.34
C ILE A 210 16.88 -10.53 8.84
N ILE A 211 16.47 -10.17 7.62
CA ILE A 211 16.83 -8.92 6.97
C ILE A 211 15.69 -7.88 7.03
N PRO A 212 16.00 -6.58 6.84
CA PRO A 212 14.99 -5.53 6.91
C PRO A 212 13.80 -5.71 5.94
N TYR A 213 14.02 -6.34 4.77
CA TYR A 213 12.97 -6.51 3.76
C TYR A 213 11.91 -7.49 4.27
N GLY A 214 12.34 -8.65 4.78
CA GLY A 214 11.43 -9.67 5.29
C GLY A 214 10.69 -9.20 6.55
N GLN A 215 11.36 -8.42 7.41
CA GLN A 215 10.73 -7.76 8.55
C GLN A 215 9.62 -6.79 8.13
N ALA A 216 9.89 -5.93 7.15
CA ALA A 216 8.91 -5.00 6.61
C ALA A 216 7.72 -5.73 5.96
N LEU A 217 8.00 -6.80 5.20
CA LEU A 217 6.98 -7.64 4.58
C LEU A 217 6.12 -8.34 5.65
N LEU A 218 6.72 -8.84 6.74
CA LEU A 218 5.99 -9.43 7.85
C LEU A 218 5.07 -8.40 8.51
N ILE A 219 5.60 -7.23 8.87
CA ILE A 219 4.81 -6.13 9.44
C ILE A 219 3.65 -5.75 8.51
N LYS A 220 3.89 -5.68 7.20
CA LYS A 220 2.84 -5.43 6.21
C LYS A 220 1.73 -6.48 6.29
N HIS A 221 2.05 -7.78 6.32
CA HIS A 221 1.05 -8.84 6.45
C HIS A 221 0.27 -8.74 7.76
N LEU A 222 0.95 -8.44 8.87
CA LEU A 222 0.30 -8.29 10.17
C LEU A 222 -0.60 -7.06 10.26
N LEU A 223 -0.26 -5.96 9.57
CA LEU A 223 -1.11 -4.77 9.44
C LEU A 223 -2.29 -4.97 8.46
N ILE A 224 -2.20 -5.93 7.53
CA ILE A 224 -3.35 -6.32 6.70
C ILE A 224 -4.43 -7.00 7.55
N LEU A 225 -4.07 -7.72 8.62
CA LEU A 225 -5.06 -8.37 9.49
C LEU A 225 -6.05 -7.36 10.12
N PRO A 226 -5.63 -6.29 10.83
CA PRO A 226 -6.57 -5.31 11.35
C PRO A 226 -7.29 -4.56 10.23
N LEU A 227 -6.62 -4.31 9.08
CA LEU A 227 -7.27 -3.70 7.92
C LEU A 227 -8.46 -4.54 7.43
N LEU A 228 -8.30 -5.86 7.33
CA LEU A 228 -9.36 -6.78 6.93
C LEU A 228 -10.47 -6.88 8.00
N LEU A 229 -10.15 -6.80 9.29
CA LEU A 229 -11.15 -6.73 10.35
C LEU A 229 -11.97 -5.43 10.27
N PHE A 230 -11.32 -4.29 9.99
CA PHE A 230 -12.02 -3.03 9.72
C PHE A 230 -12.89 -3.13 8.46
N ALA A 231 -12.36 -3.67 7.37
CA ALA A 231 -13.12 -3.88 6.14
C ALA A 231 -14.33 -4.80 6.35
N TYR A 232 -14.19 -5.85 7.18
CA TYR A 232 -15.27 -6.76 7.54
C TYR A 232 -16.36 -6.07 8.38
N THR A 233 -15.95 -5.37 9.45
CA THR A 233 -16.89 -4.62 10.31
C THR A 233 -17.61 -3.53 9.51
N ASN A 234 -16.90 -2.81 8.64
CA ASN A 234 -17.45 -1.79 7.76
C ASN A 234 -18.36 -2.33 6.65
N GLY A 235 -17.96 -3.41 6.00
CA GLY A 235 -18.68 -3.99 4.86
C GLY A 235 -19.94 -4.78 5.24
N PHE A 236 -19.92 -5.47 6.38
CA PHE A 236 -21.00 -6.38 6.77
C PHE A 236 -21.78 -5.89 8.00
N LEU A 237 -21.09 -5.56 9.09
CA LEU A 237 -21.76 -5.23 10.35
C LEU A 237 -22.39 -3.83 10.28
N TYR A 238 -21.64 -2.79 9.92
CA TYR A 238 -22.19 -1.43 9.83
C TYR A 238 -23.17 -1.25 8.71
N LYS A 239 -23.06 -2.00 7.62
CA LYS A 239 -24.09 -1.99 6.57
C LYS A 239 -25.47 -2.33 7.15
N SER A 240 -25.54 -3.26 8.11
CA SER A 240 -26.78 -3.64 8.78
C SER A 240 -27.27 -2.59 9.79
N VAL A 241 -26.35 -1.89 10.48
CA VAL A 241 -26.66 -0.86 11.48
C VAL A 241 -27.08 0.45 10.81
N ALA A 242 -26.34 0.90 9.79
CA ALA A 242 -26.64 2.09 9.01
C ALA A 242 -27.99 2.00 8.27
N ALA A 243 -28.50 0.79 8.03
CA ALA A 243 -29.83 0.59 7.48
C ALA A 243 -30.96 0.78 8.52
N LYS A 244 -30.64 0.75 9.83
CA LYS A 244 -31.61 0.78 10.93
C LYS A 244 -31.54 2.06 11.78
N ASP A 245 -30.38 2.70 11.84
CA ASP A 245 -30.12 3.89 12.65
C ASP A 245 -29.63 5.06 11.78
N SER A 246 -30.45 6.11 11.66
CA SER A 246 -30.15 7.33 10.93
C SER A 246 -29.10 8.22 11.62
N GLY A 247 -28.80 7.96 12.90
CA GLY A 247 -27.79 8.67 13.69
C GLY A 247 -26.36 8.14 13.49
N PHE A 248 -26.20 6.91 12.97
CA PHE A 248 -24.90 6.27 12.79
C PHE A 248 -24.01 7.03 11.80
N GLN A 249 -22.70 7.14 12.09
CA GLN A 249 -21.74 7.89 11.27
C GLN A 249 -20.65 6.95 10.73
N PRO A 250 -20.83 6.38 9.52
CA PRO A 250 -19.87 5.45 8.91
C PRO A 250 -18.47 6.06 8.72
N VAL A 251 -18.40 7.38 8.53
CA VAL A 251 -17.18 8.13 8.23
C VAL A 251 -16.08 7.91 9.28
N LYS A 252 -16.41 7.90 10.57
CA LYS A 252 -15.38 7.76 11.63
C LYS A 252 -14.69 6.40 11.58
N TRP A 253 -15.43 5.35 11.26
CA TRP A 253 -14.90 4.00 11.10
C TRP A 253 -14.10 3.83 9.82
N LEU A 254 -14.56 4.44 8.73
CA LEU A 254 -13.81 4.46 7.48
C LEU A 254 -12.49 5.24 7.61
N ARG A 255 -12.45 6.29 8.45
CA ARG A 255 -11.20 7.00 8.76
C ARG A 255 -10.23 6.11 9.52
N ALA A 256 -10.70 5.34 10.51
CA ALA A 256 -9.87 4.38 11.22
C ALA A 256 -9.32 3.29 10.27
N GLU A 257 -10.17 2.73 9.39
CA GLU A 257 -9.73 1.79 8.35
C GLU A 257 -8.67 2.43 7.43
N SER A 258 -8.90 3.67 6.98
CA SER A 258 -7.96 4.39 6.12
C SER A 258 -6.62 4.66 6.81
N ALA A 259 -6.62 4.89 8.12
CA ALA A 259 -5.40 5.09 8.90
C ALA A 259 -4.57 3.81 8.95
N VAL A 260 -5.22 2.65 9.15
CA VAL A 260 -4.53 1.34 9.05
C VAL A 260 -3.99 1.12 7.63
N ALA A 261 -4.75 1.46 6.60
CA ALA A 261 -4.30 1.35 5.21
C ALA A 261 -3.06 2.23 4.92
N ILE A 262 -2.98 3.43 5.50
CA ILE A 262 -1.79 4.29 5.41
C ILE A 262 -0.58 3.64 6.09
N LEU A 263 -0.76 2.94 7.21
CA LEU A 263 0.34 2.19 7.84
C LEU A 263 0.81 1.03 6.97
N VAL A 264 -0.11 0.31 6.31
CA VAL A 264 0.23 -0.73 5.32
C VAL A 264 1.01 -0.13 4.15
N LEU A 265 0.64 1.06 3.67
CA LEU A 265 1.40 1.81 2.66
C LEU A 265 2.78 2.22 3.16
N GLY A 266 2.89 2.67 4.42
CA GLY A 266 4.17 3.01 5.05
C GLY A 266 5.12 1.82 5.10
N ALA A 267 4.64 0.65 5.54
CA ALA A 267 5.40 -0.59 5.52
C ALA A 267 5.79 -0.99 4.08
N THR A 268 4.88 -0.79 3.11
CA THR A 268 5.14 -1.06 1.69
C THR A 268 6.21 -0.13 1.11
N ALA A 269 6.17 1.17 1.43
CA ALA A 269 7.15 2.15 0.97
C ALA A 269 8.53 1.94 1.61
N PHE A 270 8.58 1.51 2.86
CA PHE A 270 9.85 1.11 3.49
C PHE A 270 10.43 -0.16 2.85
N MET A 271 9.58 -1.13 2.54
CA MET A 271 9.96 -2.38 1.89
C MET A 271 10.37 -2.18 0.42
N GLY A 272 9.66 -1.33 -0.33
CA GLY A 272 9.86 -1.09 -1.77
C GLY A 272 11.21 -0.48 -2.12
N GLN A 273 11.87 0.14 -1.15
CA GLN A 273 13.20 0.74 -1.26
C GLN A 273 14.34 -0.20 -0.87
N GLN A 274 14.05 -1.46 -0.65
CA GLN A 274 15.02 -2.48 -0.31
C GLN A 274 15.08 -3.53 -1.40
N ALA A 275 16.27 -4.10 -1.61
CA ALA A 275 16.43 -5.19 -2.57
C ALA A 275 15.60 -6.41 -2.12
N PRO A 276 14.72 -6.96 -2.97
CA PRO A 276 13.96 -8.15 -2.62
C PRO A 276 14.88 -9.38 -2.53
N PRO A 277 14.80 -10.19 -1.45
CA PRO A 277 15.65 -11.36 -1.22
C PRO A 277 15.18 -12.57 -2.03
N HIS A 278 15.16 -12.43 -3.35
CA HIS A 278 14.86 -13.51 -4.29
C HIS A 278 15.90 -14.64 -4.19
N ASN A 279 17.16 -14.28 -3.87
CA ASN A 279 18.16 -15.18 -3.30
C ASN A 279 18.62 -14.64 -1.93
N LEU A 280 18.15 -15.26 -0.85
CA LEU A 280 18.45 -14.81 0.51
C LEU A 280 19.94 -14.94 0.86
N LYS A 281 20.61 -16.01 0.40
CA LYS A 281 22.03 -16.25 0.69
C LYS A 281 22.91 -15.14 0.14
N ASP A 282 22.68 -14.76 -1.13
CA ASP A 282 23.39 -13.66 -1.77
C ASP A 282 23.08 -12.32 -1.09
N THR A 283 21.82 -12.12 -0.69
CA THR A 283 21.39 -10.89 -0.01
C THR A 283 22.05 -10.72 1.35
N LEU A 284 22.20 -11.80 2.13
CA LEU A 284 22.87 -11.79 3.44
C LEU A 284 24.37 -11.45 3.37
N GLN A 285 25.00 -11.57 2.18
CA GLN A 285 26.38 -11.12 1.97
C GLN A 285 26.50 -9.59 1.83
N GLN A 286 25.41 -8.93 1.46
CA GLN A 286 25.40 -7.49 1.13
C GLN A 286 24.61 -6.66 2.15
N VAL A 287 23.67 -7.29 2.87
CA VAL A 287 22.72 -6.62 3.77
C VAL A 287 22.87 -7.17 5.17
N SER A 288 23.15 -6.29 6.13
CA SER A 288 23.20 -6.65 7.54
C SER A 288 21.82 -7.08 8.08
N PRO A 289 21.79 -7.95 9.11
CA PRO A 289 20.53 -8.30 9.78
C PRO A 289 19.76 -7.08 10.27
N SER A 290 18.43 -7.21 10.29
CA SER A 290 17.56 -6.15 10.78
C SER A 290 17.80 -5.87 12.26
N PRO A 291 17.92 -4.60 12.68
CA PRO A 291 17.98 -4.24 14.10
C PRO A 291 16.80 -4.78 14.91
N LEU A 292 15.61 -4.81 14.29
CA LEU A 292 14.39 -5.35 14.89
C LEU A 292 14.46 -6.86 15.09
N PHE A 293 15.11 -7.57 14.16
CA PHE A 293 15.36 -9.00 14.30
C PHE A 293 16.37 -9.26 15.43
N THR A 294 17.52 -8.59 15.41
CA THR A 294 18.60 -8.81 16.40
C THR A 294 18.26 -8.36 17.83
N SER A 295 17.26 -7.48 17.99
CA SER A 295 16.81 -7.06 19.32
C SER A 295 16.04 -8.18 20.03
N LEU A 296 15.27 -8.98 19.27
CA LEU A 296 14.42 -10.06 19.77
C LEU A 296 15.08 -11.43 19.68
N TYR A 297 15.66 -11.76 18.52
CA TYR A 297 16.35 -13.02 18.28
C TYR A 297 17.78 -12.95 18.81
N LYS A 298 18.12 -13.84 19.76
CA LYS A 298 19.44 -13.91 20.42
C LYS A 298 20.31 -15.08 19.95
N GLY A 299 19.84 -15.88 19.00
CA GLY A 299 20.64 -16.94 18.39
C GLY A 299 21.76 -16.39 17.52
N ALA A 300 22.74 -17.23 17.20
CA ALA A 300 23.73 -16.92 16.17
C ALA A 300 23.03 -16.71 14.82
N PHE A 301 23.65 -16.07 13.84
CA PHE A 301 23.11 -16.03 12.48
C PHE A 301 24.22 -16.32 11.48
N SER A 302 23.87 -17.05 10.43
CA SER A 302 24.76 -17.35 9.31
C SER A 302 23.99 -17.28 8.00
N PRO A 303 24.66 -17.11 6.84
CA PRO A 303 23.99 -17.14 5.54
C PRO A 303 23.25 -18.46 5.22
N ASP A 304 23.56 -19.54 5.95
CA ASP A 304 22.97 -20.87 5.78
C ASP A 304 21.91 -21.20 6.84
N ILE A 305 21.53 -20.23 7.67
CA ILE A 305 20.50 -20.39 8.71
C ILE A 305 19.15 -20.78 8.11
N GLN A 306 18.49 -21.73 8.76
CA GLN A 306 17.10 -22.07 8.50
C GLN A 306 16.31 -21.76 9.76
N LEU A 307 15.34 -20.86 9.65
CA LEU A 307 14.44 -20.56 10.76
C LEU A 307 13.32 -21.59 10.79
N ALA A 308 13.22 -22.32 11.88
CA ALA A 308 12.15 -23.25 12.16
C ALA A 308 11.16 -22.65 13.16
N PHE A 309 9.89 -23.06 13.07
CA PHE A 309 8.90 -22.68 14.07
C PHE A 309 8.93 -23.64 15.25
N THR A 310 9.07 -23.08 16.45
CA THR A 310 8.99 -23.76 17.73
C THR A 310 8.01 -23.02 18.63
N LEU A 311 7.07 -23.75 19.24
CA LEU A 311 6.10 -23.13 20.14
C LEU A 311 6.70 -23.02 21.54
N HIS A 312 7.04 -21.80 21.94
CA HIS A 312 7.43 -21.44 23.29
C HIS A 312 6.22 -20.83 24.04
N MET A 313 6.22 -20.89 25.37
CA MET A 313 5.12 -20.35 26.18
C MET A 313 4.89 -18.87 25.89
N GLU A 314 5.97 -18.10 25.73
CA GLU A 314 5.97 -16.69 25.37
C GLU A 314 5.26 -16.45 24.04
N SER A 315 5.56 -17.27 23.02
CA SER A 315 4.90 -17.18 21.72
C SER A 315 3.40 -17.45 21.80
N VAL A 316 2.99 -18.47 22.58
CA VAL A 316 1.59 -18.82 22.79
C VAL A 316 0.84 -17.70 23.50
N LEU A 317 1.43 -17.09 24.53
CA LEU A 317 0.83 -15.97 25.25
C LEU A 317 0.68 -14.74 24.35
N MET A 318 1.67 -14.44 23.51
CA MET A 318 1.58 -13.33 22.54
C MET A 318 0.51 -13.59 21.48
N PHE A 319 0.37 -14.81 20.96
CA PHE A 319 -0.72 -15.15 20.03
C PHE A 319 -2.09 -15.09 20.69
N ALA A 320 -2.23 -15.53 21.94
CA ALA A 320 -3.46 -15.41 22.70
C ALA A 320 -3.85 -13.94 22.92
N ALA A 321 -2.88 -13.08 23.25
CA ALA A 321 -3.09 -11.64 23.36
C ALA A 321 -3.51 -11.02 22.02
N ALA A 322 -2.88 -11.41 20.90
CA ALA A 322 -3.27 -10.96 19.57
C ALA A 322 -4.72 -11.35 19.23
N LEU A 323 -5.12 -12.60 19.51
CA LEU A 323 -6.48 -13.08 19.32
C LEU A 323 -7.49 -12.30 20.17
N LEU A 324 -7.17 -12.04 21.44
CA LEU A 324 -8.01 -11.22 22.32
C LEU A 324 -8.20 -9.81 21.73
N MET A 325 -7.12 -9.18 21.27
CA MET A 325 -7.20 -7.87 20.62
C MET A 325 -8.08 -7.92 19.36
N ALA A 326 -7.98 -8.97 18.54
CA ALA A 326 -8.85 -9.17 17.37
C ALA A 326 -10.34 -9.23 17.75
N VAL A 327 -10.67 -9.98 18.80
CA VAL A 327 -12.03 -10.06 19.33
C VAL A 327 -12.49 -8.69 19.83
N CYS A 328 -11.62 -7.93 20.51
CA CYS A 328 -11.93 -6.57 20.95
C CYS A 328 -12.19 -5.61 19.78
N VAL A 329 -11.44 -5.69 18.67
CA VAL A 329 -11.71 -4.90 17.45
C VAL A 329 -13.14 -5.13 16.98
N VAL A 330 -13.55 -6.40 16.85
CA VAL A 330 -14.93 -6.71 16.46
C VAL A 330 -15.89 -6.20 17.53
N TRP A 331 -15.72 -6.57 18.80
CA TRP A 331 -16.66 -6.19 19.87
C TRP A 331 -16.90 -4.68 19.99
N THR A 332 -15.86 -3.86 19.81
CA THR A 332 -15.95 -2.39 19.88
C THR A 332 -16.88 -1.78 18.83
N TYR A 333 -17.29 -2.53 17.79
CA TYR A 333 -18.34 -2.09 16.87
C TYR A 333 -19.63 -1.74 17.62
N ARG A 334 -19.99 -2.52 18.65
CA ARG A 334 -21.20 -2.33 19.45
C ARG A 334 -21.14 -1.07 20.31
N LEU A 335 -19.93 -0.64 20.66
CA LEU A 335 -19.67 0.51 21.51
C LEU A 335 -19.50 1.80 20.70
N ASN A 336 -19.47 1.72 19.36
CA ASN A 336 -19.22 2.83 18.44
C ASN A 336 -17.95 3.65 18.80
N ARG A 337 -16.87 2.96 19.20
CA ARG A 337 -15.58 3.57 19.57
C ARG A 337 -14.47 3.22 18.58
N PRO A 338 -14.42 3.89 17.41
CA PRO A 338 -13.44 3.57 16.36
C PRO A 338 -11.99 3.80 16.78
N SER A 339 -11.71 4.75 17.68
CA SER A 339 -10.35 4.97 18.20
C SER A 339 -9.85 3.80 19.06
N VAL A 340 -10.75 3.21 19.87
CA VAL A 340 -10.44 2.02 20.67
C VAL A 340 -10.22 0.83 19.74
N ALA A 341 -11.10 0.64 18.75
CA ALA A 341 -10.92 -0.40 17.73
C ALA A 341 -9.57 -0.27 17.01
N PHE A 342 -9.17 0.95 16.66
CA PHE A 342 -7.89 1.21 16.01
C PHE A 342 -6.72 0.79 16.89
N LEU A 343 -6.72 1.21 18.16
CA LEU A 343 -5.68 0.82 19.11
C LEU A 343 -5.61 -0.70 19.30
N MET A 344 -6.76 -1.38 19.47
CA MET A 344 -6.81 -2.84 19.57
C MET A 344 -6.27 -3.50 18.30
N GLY A 345 -6.59 -2.97 17.12
CA GLY A 345 -6.04 -3.48 15.85
C GLY A 345 -4.52 -3.33 15.73
N MET A 346 -3.96 -2.23 16.26
CA MET A 346 -2.50 -2.04 16.31
C MET A 346 -1.84 -2.98 17.31
N LEU A 347 -2.41 -3.12 18.51
CA LEU A 347 -1.91 -4.07 19.51
C LEU A 347 -1.99 -5.52 19.01
N MET A 348 -3.03 -5.87 18.25
CA MET A 348 -3.12 -7.17 17.59
C MET A 348 -1.92 -7.43 16.67
N ALA A 349 -1.57 -6.47 15.81
CA ALA A 349 -0.42 -6.61 14.91
C ALA A 349 0.90 -6.72 15.69
N VAL A 350 1.07 -5.93 16.77
CA VAL A 350 2.26 -5.98 17.64
C VAL A 350 2.39 -7.31 18.35
N PHE A 351 1.32 -7.81 18.98
CA PHE A 351 1.37 -9.10 19.68
C PHE A 351 1.54 -10.27 18.71
N ALA A 352 0.91 -10.24 17.54
CA ALA A 352 1.13 -11.25 16.51
C ALA A 352 2.59 -11.25 16.02
N TYR A 353 3.19 -10.06 15.88
CA TYR A 353 4.59 -9.91 15.52
C TYR A 353 5.52 -10.53 16.57
N LEU A 354 5.33 -10.18 17.85
CA LEU A 354 6.11 -10.73 18.96
C LEU A 354 5.92 -12.25 19.06
N GLY A 355 4.70 -12.76 18.88
CA GLY A 355 4.42 -14.19 18.85
C GLY A 355 5.24 -14.92 17.79
N LEU A 356 5.30 -14.38 16.57
CA LEU A 356 6.09 -14.97 15.48
C LEU A 356 7.60 -14.85 15.72
N MET A 357 8.07 -13.74 16.28
CA MET A 357 9.49 -13.55 16.59
C MET A 357 9.96 -14.41 17.76
N PHE A 358 9.08 -14.72 18.72
CA PHE A 358 9.37 -15.64 19.81
C PHE A 358 9.16 -17.10 19.43
N SER A 359 8.52 -17.38 18.30
CA SER A 359 8.32 -18.74 17.80
C SER A 359 9.37 -19.19 16.80
N ILE A 360 10.39 -18.37 16.48
CA ILE A 360 11.48 -18.77 15.60
C ILE A 360 12.68 -19.28 16.40
N ALA A 361 13.17 -20.44 16.03
CA ALA A 361 14.40 -21.03 16.53
C ALA A 361 15.25 -21.57 15.36
N GLN A 362 16.48 -21.96 15.67
CA GLN A 362 17.37 -22.70 14.76
C GLN A 362 17.12 -24.19 14.83
#